data_AF-A0A6M1SRP9-F1
#
_entry.id   AF-A0A6M1SRP9-F1
#
_cell.length_a   1.000
_cell.length_b   1.000
_cell.length_c   1.000
_cell.angle_alpha   90.00
_cell.angle_beta   90.00
_cell.angle_gamma   90.00
#
_symmetry.space_group_name_H-M   'P 1'
#
loop_
_entity.id
_entity.type
_entity.pdbx_description
1 polymer ?
#
loop_
_entity_poly.entity_id
_entity_poly.type
_entity_poly.pdbx_seq_one_letter_code
_entity_poly.pdbx_strand_id
1 'polypeptide(L)'
;MKTLPYLKTLALTFTLVGLTGLSYAQQGPRNNNMDRMERMREMHQPGNRIFALPDLTDEQKEQLRIVMTDSRKEMLPLQNQVRVKAAQLMTLRTAENADINAINAMADEISSLRANMMKTRLASEQEIRALLTDDQRIIFDSRRQMSKKDGPVKGALRMRRGN
;
A
#
# COMPACT_ATOMS: atom_id res chain seq x y z
N MET A 1 67.19 11.77 9.14
CA MET A 1 66.81 11.21 7.83
C MET A 1 67.02 9.70 7.86
N LYS A 2 65.94 8.95 7.57
CA LYS A 2 65.82 7.54 7.17
C LYS A 2 66.33 6.46 8.15
N THR A 3 65.38 5.84 8.87
CA THR A 3 65.53 4.53 9.52
C THR A 3 64.67 3.50 8.79
N LEU A 4 65.27 2.38 8.38
CA LEU A 4 64.54 1.14 8.09
C LEU A 4 65.44 -0.04 8.50
N PRO A 5 65.18 -0.64 9.68
CA PRO A 5 65.87 -1.83 10.12
C PRO A 5 65.04 -3.11 9.89
N TYR A 6 65.74 -4.17 9.47
CA TYR A 6 65.60 -5.57 9.91
C TYR A 6 64.17 -6.11 10.03
N LEU A 7 63.60 -6.76 9.01
CA LEU A 7 63.99 -8.09 8.52
C LEU A 7 63.97 -9.15 9.64
N LYS A 8 62.80 -9.77 9.78
CA LYS A 8 62.53 -11.14 10.24
C LYS A 8 62.97 -11.51 11.67
N THR A 9 62.09 -11.34 12.64
CA THR A 9 61.89 -12.32 13.73
C THR A 9 60.55 -12.10 14.42
N LEU A 10 59.58 -12.99 14.21
CA LEU A 10 58.73 -13.62 15.24
C LEU A 10 57.69 -14.51 14.55
N ALA A 11 58.12 -15.71 14.16
CA ALA A 11 57.19 -16.78 13.83
C ALA A 11 56.61 -17.31 15.14
N LEU A 12 55.44 -16.79 15.49
CA LEU A 12 54.62 -17.19 16.61
C LEU A 12 54.06 -18.60 16.34
N THR A 13 54.37 -19.49 17.27
CA THR A 13 53.83 -20.82 17.56
C THR A 13 52.54 -21.25 16.83
N PHE A 14 52.65 -22.41 16.16
CA PHE A 14 51.55 -23.27 15.75
C PHE A 14 50.93 -23.95 16.98
N THR A 15 49.64 -23.70 17.26
CA THR A 15 48.82 -24.59 18.10
C THR A 15 47.60 -25.02 17.30
N LEU A 16 47.66 -26.29 16.88
CA LEU A 16 46.58 -27.11 16.35
C LEU A 16 45.52 -27.36 17.43
N VAL A 17 44.25 -27.55 17.01
CA VAL A 17 43.08 -28.21 17.64
C VAL A 17 41.85 -27.33 17.35
N GLY A 18 40.77 -27.77 16.70
CA GLY A 18 40.39 -29.07 16.18
C GLY A 18 39.13 -28.92 15.32
N LEU A 19 38.90 -29.91 14.46
CA LEU A 19 37.69 -30.09 13.67
C LEU A 19 36.44 -30.22 14.56
N THR A 20 35.49 -29.31 14.41
CA THR A 20 34.05 -29.62 14.52
C THR A 20 33.28 -28.78 13.51
N GLY A 21 33.29 -29.27 12.27
CA GLY A 21 32.19 -28.97 11.35
C GLY A 21 30.90 -29.54 11.94
N LEU A 22 29.95 -28.66 12.17
CA LEU A 22 28.50 -28.81 12.05
C LEU A 22 27.93 -27.55 12.70
N SER A 23 28.02 -26.45 11.95
CA SER A 23 27.07 -25.35 12.11
C SER A 23 25.70 -25.96 11.85
N TYR A 24 25.04 -26.42 12.91
CA TYR A 24 23.60 -26.42 12.95
C TYR A 24 23.20 -24.95 12.83
N ALA A 25 23.07 -24.49 11.59
CA ALA A 25 22.20 -23.39 11.27
C ALA A 25 20.86 -23.81 11.88
N GLN A 26 20.53 -23.24 13.02
CA GLN A 26 19.20 -23.33 13.58
C GLN A 26 18.27 -22.80 12.50
N GLN A 27 17.66 -23.72 11.76
CA GLN A 27 16.42 -23.46 11.05
C GLN A 27 15.39 -23.31 12.17
N GLY A 28 15.43 -22.15 12.84
CA GLY A 28 14.42 -21.73 13.79
C GLY A 28 13.06 -21.82 13.09
N PRO A 29 11.98 -22.09 13.82
CA PRO A 29 10.68 -22.41 13.26
C PRO A 29 10.38 -21.42 12.13
N ARG A 30 10.31 -21.96 10.90
CA ARG A 30 9.94 -21.19 9.71
C ARG A 30 8.73 -20.37 10.09
N ASN A 31 8.97 -19.07 10.18
CA ASN A 31 8.08 -18.13 10.83
C ASN A 31 6.73 -18.22 10.12
N ASN A 32 5.67 -18.64 10.82
CA ASN A 32 4.28 -18.65 10.31
C ASN A 32 3.87 -17.28 9.72
N ASN A 33 4.65 -16.22 9.98
CA ASN A 33 4.50 -14.90 9.38
C ASN A 33 4.89 -14.83 7.89
N MET A 34 5.82 -15.64 7.37
CA MET A 34 6.12 -15.68 5.93
C MET A 34 4.95 -16.29 5.16
N ASP A 35 4.49 -17.49 5.57
CA ASP A 35 3.28 -18.14 5.05
C ASP A 35 2.03 -17.23 5.16
N ARG A 36 1.92 -16.47 6.24
CA ARG A 36 0.81 -15.53 6.45
C ARG A 36 0.95 -14.28 5.58
N MET A 37 2.17 -13.78 5.34
CA MET A 37 2.42 -12.69 4.39
C MET A 37 2.17 -13.15 2.96
N GLU A 38 2.58 -14.35 2.58
CA GLU A 38 2.36 -14.94 1.26
C GLU A 38 0.87 -15.18 1.02
N ARG A 39 0.15 -15.78 1.98
CA ARG A 39 -1.32 -15.91 1.92
C ARG A 39 -2.02 -14.57 1.92
N MET A 40 -1.57 -13.57 2.70
CA MET A 40 -2.14 -12.21 2.63
C MET A 40 -1.87 -11.55 1.29
N ARG A 41 -0.72 -11.83 0.64
CA ARG A 41 -0.34 -11.31 -0.67
C ARG A 41 -1.14 -11.96 -1.80
N GLU A 42 -1.45 -13.25 -1.69
CA GLU A 42 -2.41 -13.95 -2.56
C GLU A 42 -3.85 -13.42 -2.36
N MET A 43 -4.25 -13.16 -1.11
CA MET A 43 -5.58 -12.63 -0.78
C MET A 43 -5.75 -11.14 -1.13
N HIS A 44 -4.64 -10.43 -1.36
CA HIS A 44 -4.59 -9.02 -1.80
C HIS A 44 -4.00 -8.90 -3.21
N GLN A 45 -4.39 -9.75 -4.15
CA GLN A 45 -4.52 -9.19 -5.49
C GLN A 45 -5.71 -8.22 -5.42
N PRO A 46 -5.53 -6.90 -5.59
CA PRO A 46 -6.64 -6.01 -5.88
C PRO A 46 -7.08 -6.27 -7.32
N GLY A 47 -7.42 -7.53 -7.63
CA GLY A 47 -8.13 -7.90 -8.84
C GLY A 47 -9.44 -7.16 -8.78
N ASN A 48 -9.67 -6.31 -9.78
CA ASN A 48 -10.87 -5.52 -9.98
C ASN A 48 -12.11 -6.33 -9.59
N ARG A 49 -12.64 -6.11 -8.38
CA ARG A 49 -13.75 -6.87 -7.78
C ARG A 49 -15.03 -6.85 -8.62
N ILE A 50 -15.08 -5.94 -9.59
CA ILE A 50 -16.12 -5.77 -10.59
C ILE A 50 -16.13 -6.93 -11.60
N PHE A 51 -14.98 -7.46 -12.02
CA PHE A 51 -14.92 -8.61 -12.93
C PHE A 51 -15.25 -9.95 -12.26
N ALA A 52 -15.45 -9.95 -10.94
CA ALA A 52 -15.94 -11.10 -10.19
C ALA A 52 -17.49 -11.09 -10.07
N LEU A 53 -18.20 -10.26 -10.84
CA LEU A 53 -19.67 -10.36 -10.96
C LEU A 53 -20.03 -11.59 -11.80
N PRO A 54 -21.10 -12.32 -11.46
CA PRO A 54 -21.52 -13.48 -12.23
C PRO A 54 -22.03 -13.05 -13.62
N ASP A 55 -21.83 -13.94 -14.60
CA ASP A 55 -22.44 -13.88 -15.93
C ASP A 55 -22.20 -12.57 -16.71
N LEU A 56 -21.01 -11.97 -16.57
CA LEU A 56 -20.60 -10.87 -17.42
C LEU A 56 -20.36 -11.34 -18.86
N THR A 57 -21.06 -10.74 -19.83
CA THR A 57 -20.76 -10.95 -21.26
C THR A 57 -19.40 -10.34 -21.63
N ASP A 58 -18.83 -10.76 -22.76
CA ASP A 58 -17.55 -10.22 -23.21
C ASP A 58 -17.65 -8.74 -23.59
N GLU A 59 -18.79 -8.32 -24.15
CA GLU A 59 -19.11 -6.92 -24.41
C GLU A 59 -19.19 -6.12 -23.10
N GLN A 60 -19.86 -6.64 -22.06
CA GLN A 60 -19.90 -5.99 -20.75
C GLN A 60 -18.49 -5.85 -20.17
N LYS A 61 -17.64 -6.89 -20.25
CA LYS A 61 -16.24 -6.83 -19.78
C LYS A 61 -15.44 -5.76 -20.49
N GLU A 62 -15.61 -5.63 -21.81
CA GLU A 62 -14.95 -4.61 -22.61
C GLU A 62 -15.33 -3.20 -22.15
N GLN A 63 -16.64 -2.95 -22.07
CA GLN A 63 -17.18 -1.65 -21.65
C GLN A 63 -16.76 -1.29 -20.21
N LEU A 64 -16.78 -2.26 -19.30
CA LEU A 64 -16.30 -2.07 -17.93
C LEU A 64 -14.81 -1.68 -17.92
N ARG A 65 -13.97 -2.31 -18.75
CA ARG A 65 -12.55 -1.97 -18.81
C ARG A 65 -12.31 -0.55 -19.31
N ILE A 66 -13.10 -0.09 -20.27
CA ILE A 66 -13.05 1.29 -20.79
C ILE A 66 -13.37 2.26 -19.65
N VAL A 67 -14.53 2.11 -18.99
CA VAL A 67 -14.95 2.97 -17.87
C VAL A 67 -13.89 3.01 -16.75
N MET A 68 -13.34 1.86 -16.39
CA MET A 68 -12.29 1.78 -15.36
C MET A 68 -10.98 2.44 -15.79
N THR A 69 -10.63 2.32 -17.08
CA THR A 69 -9.41 2.93 -17.62
C THR A 69 -9.54 4.45 -17.68
N ASP A 70 -10.69 4.96 -18.11
CA ASP A 70 -10.93 6.39 -18.24
C ASP A 70 -11.05 7.05 -16.87
N SER A 71 -11.77 6.43 -15.93
CA SER A 71 -11.77 6.86 -14.52
C SER A 71 -10.35 6.92 -13.94
N ARG A 72 -9.50 5.93 -14.26
CA ARG A 72 -8.09 5.93 -13.81
C ARG A 72 -7.28 7.08 -14.44
N LYS A 73 -7.48 7.36 -15.74
CA LYS A 73 -6.81 8.48 -16.44
C LYS A 73 -7.19 9.81 -15.81
N GLU A 74 -8.45 10.00 -15.44
CA GLU A 74 -8.91 11.22 -14.76
C GLU A 74 -8.42 11.33 -13.31
N MET A 75 -8.40 10.21 -12.58
CA MET A 75 -7.98 10.20 -11.18
C MET A 75 -6.48 10.45 -11.00
N LEU A 76 -5.63 9.96 -11.91
CA LEU A 76 -4.18 10.03 -11.79
C LEU A 76 -3.63 11.48 -11.63
N PRO A 77 -3.99 12.46 -12.48
CA PRO A 77 -3.53 13.83 -12.31
C PRO A 77 -4.02 14.44 -11.00
N LEU A 78 -5.26 14.17 -10.57
CA LEU A 78 -5.80 14.67 -9.30
C LEU A 78 -5.00 14.13 -8.10
N GLN A 79 -4.65 12.84 -8.10
CA GLN A 79 -3.81 12.24 -7.06
C GLN A 79 -2.43 12.87 -7.02
N ASN A 80 -1.83 13.12 -8.17
CA ASN A 80 -0.52 13.78 -8.26
C ASN A 80 -0.58 15.20 -7.69
N GLN A 81 -1.62 15.97 -8.02
CA GLN A 81 -1.81 17.31 -7.46
C GLN A 81 -2.01 17.30 -5.94
N VAL A 82 -2.81 16.35 -5.41
CA VAL A 82 -2.96 16.17 -3.96
C VAL A 82 -1.62 15.87 -3.30
N ARG A 83 -0.78 15.02 -3.91
CA ARG A 83 0.54 14.68 -3.36
C ARG A 83 1.46 15.91 -3.30
N VAL A 84 1.50 16.71 -4.38
CA VAL A 84 2.29 17.95 -4.43
C VAL A 84 1.82 18.93 -3.37
N LYS A 85 0.52 19.20 -3.32
CA LYS A 85 -0.06 20.16 -2.36
C LYS A 85 0.09 19.70 -0.91
N ALA A 86 -0.01 18.40 -0.64
CA ALA A 86 0.25 17.86 0.69
C ALA A 86 1.70 18.08 1.15
N ALA A 87 2.67 17.99 0.24
CA ALA A 87 4.06 18.32 0.54
C ALA A 87 4.24 19.82 0.81
N GLN A 88 3.62 20.68 0.00
CA GLN A 88 3.63 22.14 0.22
C GLN A 88 3.00 22.52 1.56
N LEU A 89 1.86 21.90 1.90
CA LEU A 89 1.21 22.09 3.19
C LEU A 89 2.13 21.68 4.35
N MET A 90 2.89 20.59 4.21
CA MET A 90 3.86 20.18 5.22
C MET A 90 4.92 21.26 5.42
N THR A 91 5.49 21.81 4.34
CA THR A 91 6.45 22.92 4.40
C THR A 91 5.89 24.14 5.12
N LEU A 92 4.66 24.57 4.77
CA LEU A 92 3.99 25.71 5.39
C LEU A 92 3.78 25.51 6.90
N ARG A 93 3.42 24.28 7.31
CA ARG A 93 3.16 23.94 8.71
C ARG A 93 4.42 23.86 9.58
N THR A 94 5.59 23.62 8.98
CA THR A 94 6.87 23.53 9.70
C THR A 94 7.72 24.78 9.58
N ALA A 95 7.22 25.83 8.94
CA ALA A 95 7.91 27.11 8.87
C ALA A 95 8.00 27.74 10.27
N GLU A 96 9.12 28.40 10.56
CA GLU A 96 9.35 29.09 11.84
C GLU A 96 8.28 30.15 12.12
N ASN A 97 7.87 30.88 11.08
CA ASN A 97 6.76 31.81 11.10
C ASN A 97 5.64 31.29 10.19
N ALA A 98 4.77 30.45 10.74
CA ALA A 98 3.68 29.83 9.97
C ALA A 98 2.60 30.86 9.56
N ASP A 99 2.36 30.98 8.25
CA ASP A 99 1.21 31.73 7.71
C ASP A 99 -0.04 30.83 7.73
N ILE A 100 -0.91 31.07 8.72
CA ILE A 100 -2.16 30.33 8.90
C ILE A 100 -3.11 30.50 7.70
N ASN A 101 -3.12 31.66 7.04
CA ASN A 101 -3.98 31.88 5.88
C ASN A 101 -3.51 31.03 4.70
N ALA A 102 -2.20 30.97 4.45
CA ALA A 102 -1.63 30.10 3.42
C ALA A 102 -1.88 28.61 3.72
N ILE A 103 -1.78 28.19 4.98
CA ILE A 103 -2.10 26.83 5.42
C ILE A 103 -3.56 26.47 5.12
N ASN A 104 -4.50 27.35 5.49
CA ASN A 104 -5.93 27.14 5.27
C ASN A 104 -6.26 27.08 3.77
N ALA A 105 -5.74 28.01 2.97
CA ALA A 105 -5.93 28.01 1.52
C ALA A 105 -5.44 26.70 0.88
N MET A 106 -4.26 26.22 1.28
CA MET A 106 -3.71 24.95 0.80
C MET A 106 -4.58 23.74 1.20
N ALA A 107 -5.15 23.76 2.42
CA ALA A 107 -6.06 22.72 2.88
C ALA A 107 -7.38 22.69 2.09
N ASP A 108 -7.91 23.86 1.74
CA ASP A 108 -9.11 24.00 0.91
C ASP A 108 -8.88 23.47 -0.51
N GLU A 109 -7.73 23.79 -1.11
CA GLU A 109 -7.36 23.27 -2.43
C GLU A 109 -7.25 21.74 -2.44
N ILE A 110 -6.60 21.15 -1.42
CA ILE A 110 -6.53 19.69 -1.27
C ILE A 110 -7.93 19.09 -1.11
N SER A 111 -8.81 19.75 -0.35
CA SER A 111 -10.18 19.30 -0.12
C SER A 111 -11.01 19.33 -1.41
N SER A 112 -10.87 20.39 -2.21
CA SER A 112 -11.48 20.51 -3.54
C SER A 112 -11.03 19.40 -4.49
N LEU A 113 -9.72 19.11 -4.54
CA LEU A 113 -9.20 18.01 -5.36
C LEU A 113 -9.74 16.65 -4.94
N ARG A 114 -9.84 16.40 -3.62
CA ARG A 114 -10.45 15.16 -3.09
C ARG A 114 -11.93 15.06 -3.42
N ALA A 115 -12.66 16.18 -3.40
CA ALA A 115 -14.05 16.23 -3.83
C ALA A 115 -14.19 15.87 -5.31
N ASN A 116 -13.30 16.38 -6.18
CA ASN A 116 -13.28 16.01 -7.60
C ASN A 116 -12.98 14.52 -7.81
N MET A 117 -12.00 13.96 -7.07
CA MET A 117 -11.76 12.51 -7.11
C MET A 117 -12.97 11.69 -6.66
N MET A 118 -13.73 12.19 -5.68
CA MET A 118 -14.97 11.54 -5.24
C MET A 118 -16.03 11.56 -6.35
N LYS A 119 -16.20 12.70 -7.02
CA LYS A 119 -17.12 12.83 -8.16
C LYS A 119 -16.76 11.87 -9.29
N THR A 120 -15.48 11.79 -9.69
CA THR A 120 -15.02 10.83 -10.72
C THR A 120 -15.35 9.38 -10.31
N ARG A 121 -15.16 9.00 -9.04
CA ARG A 121 -15.53 7.66 -8.56
C ARG A 121 -17.04 7.42 -8.70
N LEU A 122 -17.85 8.34 -8.18
CA LEU A 122 -19.31 8.24 -8.21
C LEU A 122 -19.84 8.16 -9.65
N ALA A 123 -19.29 8.97 -10.56
CA ALA A 123 -19.63 8.93 -11.98
C ALA A 123 -19.32 7.57 -12.60
N SER A 124 -18.08 7.08 -12.45
CA SER A 124 -17.69 5.77 -12.99
C SER A 124 -18.51 4.62 -12.40
N GLU A 125 -18.93 4.70 -11.14
CA GLU A 125 -19.80 3.70 -10.53
C GLU A 125 -21.21 3.69 -11.14
N GLN A 126 -21.76 4.85 -11.49
CA GLN A 126 -23.06 4.92 -12.17
C GLN A 126 -22.96 4.42 -13.61
N GLU A 127 -21.86 4.72 -14.31
CA GLU A 127 -21.59 4.16 -15.65
C GLU A 127 -21.48 2.64 -15.60
N ILE A 128 -20.73 2.09 -14.63
CA ILE A 128 -20.66 0.65 -14.39
C ILE A 128 -22.06 0.09 -14.12
N ARG A 129 -22.84 0.71 -13.24
CA ARG A 129 -24.20 0.26 -12.91
C ARG A 129 -25.10 0.18 -14.15
N ALA A 130 -24.99 1.14 -15.06
CA ALA A 130 -25.78 1.19 -16.29
C ALA A 130 -25.49 0.02 -17.24
N LEU A 131 -24.28 -0.53 -17.20
CA LEU A 131 -23.86 -1.68 -18.02
C LEU A 131 -24.32 -3.05 -17.47
N LEU A 132 -24.80 -3.09 -16.23
CA LEU A 132 -25.16 -4.33 -15.53
C LEU A 132 -26.66 -4.64 -15.66
N THR A 133 -26.99 -5.93 -15.62
CA THR A 133 -28.37 -6.41 -15.43
C THR A 133 -28.86 -6.14 -14.01
N ASP A 134 -30.16 -6.22 -13.76
CA ASP A 134 -30.73 -5.95 -12.44
C ASP A 134 -30.17 -6.88 -11.34
N ASP A 135 -30.02 -8.17 -11.63
CA ASP A 135 -29.42 -9.12 -10.69
C ASP A 135 -27.94 -8.81 -10.41
N GLN A 136 -27.19 -8.44 -11.44
CA GLN A 136 -25.79 -8.01 -11.29
C GLN A 136 -25.67 -6.72 -10.47
N ARG A 137 -26.62 -5.78 -10.60
CA ARG A 137 -26.64 -4.53 -9.82
C ARG A 137 -26.85 -4.80 -8.33
N ILE A 138 -27.72 -5.73 -7.96
CA ILE A 138 -27.95 -6.11 -6.55
C ILE A 138 -26.64 -6.64 -5.93
N ILE A 139 -25.91 -7.48 -6.64
CA ILE A 139 -24.62 -8.02 -6.19
C ILE A 139 -23.56 -6.91 -6.12
N PHE A 140 -23.53 -6.02 -7.13
CA PHE A 140 -22.61 -4.89 -7.15
C PHE A 140 -22.83 -3.96 -5.95
N ASP A 141 -24.08 -3.61 -5.64
CA ASP A 141 -24.45 -2.72 -4.54
C ASP A 141 -24.18 -3.33 -3.16
N SER A 142 -24.54 -4.59 -2.98
CA SER A 142 -24.33 -5.31 -1.71
C SER A 142 -22.85 -5.42 -1.34
N ARG A 143 -21.97 -5.67 -2.33
CA ARG A 143 -20.51 -5.67 -2.13
C ARG A 143 -19.99 -4.31 -1.65
N ARG A 144 -20.59 -3.21 -2.08
CA ARG A 144 -20.21 -1.86 -1.64
C ARG A 144 -20.64 -1.57 -0.20
N GLN A 145 -21.80 -2.07 0.21
CA GLN A 145 -22.30 -1.91 1.57
C GLN A 145 -21.47 -2.70 2.58
N MET A 146 -21.05 -3.91 2.24
CA MET A 146 -20.22 -4.76 3.11
C MET A 146 -18.81 -4.17 3.34
N SER A 147 -18.22 -3.52 2.32
CA SER A 147 -16.93 -2.84 2.47
C SER A 147 -16.93 -1.71 3.53
N LYS A 148 -18.09 -1.25 4.00
CA LYS A 148 -18.22 -0.21 5.03
C LYS A 148 -18.44 -0.75 6.45
N LYS A 149 -18.90 -2.00 6.61
CA LYS A 149 -19.23 -2.57 7.94
C LYS A 149 -18.03 -3.20 8.65
N ASP A 150 -17.06 -3.72 7.89
CA ASP A 150 -15.88 -4.39 8.45
C ASP A 150 -14.61 -3.53 8.34
N GLY A 151 -14.66 -2.32 8.93
CA GLY A 151 -13.42 -1.60 9.23
C GLY A 151 -12.52 -2.49 10.10
N PRO A 152 -11.18 -2.44 9.97
CA PRO A 152 -10.30 -3.31 10.74
C PRO A 152 -10.64 -3.13 12.22
N VAL A 153 -11.01 -4.22 12.89
CA VAL A 153 -11.28 -4.26 14.33
C VAL A 153 -10.00 -3.86 15.06
N LYS A 154 -9.77 -2.56 15.19
CA LYS A 154 -8.63 -1.96 15.92
C LYS A 154 -8.68 -2.29 17.42
N GLY A 155 -9.74 -2.95 17.89
CA GLY A 155 -9.88 -3.44 19.26
C GLY A 155 -9.16 -4.75 19.57
N ALA A 156 -8.90 -5.62 18.59
CA ALA A 156 -8.37 -6.96 18.86
C ALA A 156 -6.87 -7.00 19.20
N LEU A 157 -6.13 -5.89 18.98
CA LEU A 157 -4.70 -5.80 19.30
C LEU A 157 -4.38 -5.15 20.66
N ARG A 158 -5.37 -4.68 21.42
CA ARG A 158 -5.13 -4.05 22.74
C ARG A 158 -5.23 -5.02 23.93
N MET A 159 -5.68 -6.26 23.75
CA MET A 159 -5.85 -7.23 24.85
C MET A 159 -4.67 -8.21 25.05
N ARG A 160 -3.48 -7.92 24.51
CA ARG A 160 -2.29 -8.77 24.72
C ARG A 160 -1.04 -7.98 25.13
N ARG A 161 -1.26 -6.85 25.81
CA ARG A 161 -0.25 -6.12 26.59
C ARG A 161 -0.94 -5.52 27.81
N GLY A 162 -1.24 -6.37 28.77
CA GLY A 162 -1.59 -6.02 30.14
C GLY A 162 -0.89 -7.05 31.02
N ASN A 163 -0.19 -6.55 32.03
CA ASN A 163 0.79 -7.22 32.90
C ASN A 163 0.34 -8.54 33.50
#